data_AF-A0A3D4PTQ9-F1
#
_entry.id   AF-A0A3D4PTQ9-F1
#
_cell.length_a   1.000
_cell.length_b   1.000
_cell.length_c   1.000
_cell.angle_alpha   90.00
_cell.angle_beta   90.00
_cell.angle_gamma   90.00
#
_symmetry.space_group_name_H-M   'P 1'
#
loop_
_entity.id
_entity.type
_entity.pdbx_description
1 polymer ?
#
loop_
_entity_poly.entity_id
_entity_poly.type
_entity_poly.pdbx_seq_one_letter_code
_entity_poly.pdbx_strand_id
1 'polypeptide(L)'
;MTELAVHFLDAAATRAARGSRSEAASAINLLEWLTVSIAQDRAAARFSQWGRSTVVDENVGKPVLAQAAFEYLHELAGVEASWPIGNAGVLHCYGYLLSRVSTPYGLKRERWLGADLAQAYDLGGDAFIPWRGQGTLLERAAGAASALLRSPAASRSLTLDGRESRVALTAATGPAALAYAVASNPGEEPRLVTTFPVADAAAILEEFDAEPRLRWNAL
;
A
#
# COMPACT_ATOMS: atom_id res chain seq x y z
N MET A 1 12.34 -20.24 -8.35
CA MET A 1 11.63 -19.68 -7.18
C MET A 1 10.50 -18.73 -7.56
N THR A 2 10.60 -17.93 -8.64
CA THR A 2 9.61 -16.90 -8.96
C THR A 2 8.24 -17.45 -9.37
N GLU A 3 8.17 -18.46 -10.25
CA GLU A 3 6.88 -19.03 -10.70
C GLU A 3 6.14 -19.78 -9.58
N LEU A 4 6.86 -20.51 -8.73
CA LEU A 4 6.27 -21.25 -7.61
C LEU A 4 5.68 -20.30 -6.55
N ALA A 5 6.35 -19.19 -6.25
CA ALA A 5 5.85 -18.19 -5.31
C ALA A 5 4.57 -17.51 -5.84
N VAL A 6 4.52 -17.20 -7.13
CA VAL A 6 3.33 -16.64 -7.78
C VAL A 6 2.17 -17.65 -7.79
N HIS A 7 2.45 -18.93 -8.05
CA HIS A 7 1.44 -19.98 -7.99
C HIS A 7 0.79 -20.09 -6.60
N PHE A 8 1.60 -20.11 -5.53
CA PHE A 8 1.07 -20.11 -4.17
C PHE A 8 0.30 -18.84 -3.83
N LEU A 9 0.74 -17.68 -4.34
CA LEU A 9 0.03 -16.42 -4.18
C LEU A 9 -1.36 -16.46 -4.85
N ASP A 10 -1.46 -17.04 -6.05
CA ASP A 10 -2.76 -17.22 -6.74
C ASP A 10 -3.71 -18.14 -5.97
N ALA A 11 -3.18 -19.25 -5.45
CA ALA A 11 -3.95 -20.16 -4.61
C ALA A 11 -4.42 -19.48 -3.32
N ALA A 12 -3.54 -18.73 -2.65
CA ALA A 12 -3.86 -17.96 -1.45
C ALA A 12 -4.93 -16.90 -1.74
N ALA A 13 -4.77 -16.09 -2.79
CA ALA A 13 -5.74 -15.06 -3.16
C ALA A 13 -7.12 -15.65 -3.48
N THR A 14 -7.16 -16.80 -4.17
CA THR A 14 -8.42 -17.51 -4.47
C THR A 14 -9.10 -17.97 -3.18
N ARG A 15 -8.32 -18.44 -2.22
CA ARG A 15 -8.82 -18.94 -0.95
C ARG A 15 -9.30 -17.81 -0.04
N ALA A 16 -8.52 -16.73 0.07
CA ALA A 16 -8.86 -15.54 0.86
C ALA A 16 -10.19 -14.89 0.41
N ALA A 17 -10.54 -15.00 -0.87
CA ALA A 17 -11.79 -14.47 -1.41
C ALA A 17 -13.06 -15.21 -0.96
N ARG A 18 -12.94 -16.39 -0.34
CA ARG A 18 -14.10 -17.21 0.10
C ARG A 18 -14.80 -16.69 1.35
N GLY A 19 -14.20 -15.72 2.05
CA GLY A 19 -14.88 -14.89 3.05
C GLY A 19 -15.08 -15.49 4.45
N SER A 20 -14.64 -16.72 4.72
CA SER A 20 -14.62 -17.26 6.09
C SER A 20 -13.27 -17.04 6.77
N ARG A 21 -13.27 -16.96 8.11
CA ARG A 21 -12.06 -16.81 8.91
C ARG A 21 -11.08 -17.99 8.72
N SER A 22 -11.59 -19.21 8.62
CA SER A 22 -10.74 -20.39 8.40
C SER A 22 -10.07 -20.38 7.02
N GLU A 23 -10.80 -19.94 5.99
CA GLU A 23 -10.25 -19.81 4.63
C GLU A 23 -9.23 -18.66 4.56
N ALA A 24 -9.48 -17.54 5.23
CA ALA A 24 -8.52 -16.44 5.36
C ALA A 24 -7.22 -16.89 6.06
N ALA A 25 -7.35 -17.57 7.20
CA ALA A 25 -6.20 -18.11 7.92
C ALA A 25 -5.41 -19.12 7.08
N SER A 26 -6.12 -20.06 6.44
CA SER A 26 -5.46 -21.05 5.57
C SER A 26 -4.81 -20.42 4.34
N ALA A 27 -5.40 -19.37 3.76
CA ALA A 27 -4.83 -18.64 2.63
C ALA A 27 -3.52 -17.95 3.01
N ILE A 28 -3.51 -17.25 4.15
CA ILE A 28 -2.35 -16.48 4.60
C ILE A 28 -1.24 -17.40 5.10
N ASN A 29 -1.56 -18.48 5.80
CA ASN A 29 -0.58 -19.47 6.26
C ASN A 29 0.02 -20.31 5.12
N LEU A 30 -0.60 -20.32 3.93
CA LEU A 30 0.01 -20.90 2.72
C LEU A 30 1.25 -20.10 2.27
N LEU A 31 1.34 -18.84 2.66
CA LEU A 31 2.42 -17.91 2.31
C LEU A 31 3.32 -17.69 3.53
N GLU A 32 4.22 -18.63 3.81
CA GLU A 32 5.12 -18.53 4.99
C GLU A 32 5.91 -17.22 5.02
N TRP A 33 6.37 -16.73 3.86
CA TRP A 33 7.06 -15.45 3.76
C TRP A 33 6.19 -14.26 4.20
N LEU A 34 4.87 -14.34 4.04
CA LEU A 34 3.93 -13.27 4.40
C LEU A 34 3.76 -13.20 5.92
N THR A 35 3.54 -14.34 6.57
CA THR A 35 3.39 -14.39 8.03
C THR A 35 4.68 -13.99 8.73
N VAL A 36 5.85 -14.41 8.21
CA VAL A 36 7.16 -13.97 8.71
C VAL A 36 7.35 -12.46 8.54
N SER A 37 7.00 -11.89 7.38
CA SER A 37 7.13 -10.45 7.15
C SER A 37 6.25 -9.62 8.08
N ILE A 38 4.98 -10.02 8.25
CA ILE A 38 4.04 -9.34 9.16
C ILE A 38 4.56 -9.41 10.60
N ALA A 39 5.07 -10.56 11.05
CA ALA A 39 5.63 -10.70 12.39
C ALA A 39 6.87 -9.81 12.59
N GLN A 40 7.76 -9.73 11.60
CA GLN A 40 8.93 -8.85 11.64
C GLN A 40 8.54 -7.37 11.71
N ASP A 41 7.57 -6.94 10.90
CA ASP A 41 7.11 -5.55 10.89
C ASP A 41 6.37 -5.16 12.16
N ARG A 42 5.60 -6.09 12.74
CA ARG A 42 4.98 -5.92 14.05
C ARG A 42 6.04 -5.74 15.13
N ALA A 43 7.04 -6.64 15.18
CA ALA A 43 8.11 -6.58 16.17
C ALA A 43 8.93 -5.29 16.07
N ALA A 44 9.13 -4.77 14.85
CA ALA A 44 9.82 -3.51 14.59
C ALA A 44 8.90 -2.27 14.60
N ALA A 45 7.62 -2.41 15.00
CA ALA A 45 6.62 -1.34 15.06
C ALA A 45 6.47 -0.54 13.74
N ARG A 46 6.73 -1.14 12.58
CA ARG A 46 6.78 -0.42 11.29
C ARG A 46 5.41 0.03 10.79
N PHE A 47 4.32 -0.62 11.22
CA PHE A 47 2.96 -0.19 10.88
C PHE A 47 2.61 1.21 11.40
N SER A 48 3.33 1.72 12.42
CA SER A 48 3.13 3.07 12.95
C SER A 48 3.50 4.19 11.96
N GLN A 49 4.32 3.89 10.95
CA GLN A 49 4.68 4.81 9.86
C GLN A 49 3.53 5.01 8.86
N TRP A 50 2.52 4.17 8.92
CA TRP A 50 1.41 4.17 7.98
C TRP A 50 0.15 4.75 8.63
N GLY A 51 -0.58 5.54 7.86
CA GLY A 51 -1.86 6.12 8.24
C GLY A 51 -3.02 5.13 8.11
N ARG A 52 -4.24 5.66 8.09
CA ARG A 52 -5.46 4.88 7.87
C ARG A 52 -5.83 4.87 6.40
N SER A 53 -6.42 3.76 5.96
CA SER A 53 -6.97 3.64 4.62
C SER A 53 -8.23 2.77 4.62
N THR A 54 -9.09 2.96 3.63
CA THR A 54 -10.23 2.09 3.37
C THR A 54 -9.85 0.97 2.40
N VAL A 55 -10.39 -0.23 2.63
CA VAL A 55 -10.25 -1.37 1.70
C VAL A 55 -11.19 -1.24 0.49
N VAL A 56 -12.11 -0.27 0.49
CA VAL A 56 -12.97 0.03 -0.65
C VAL A 56 -12.18 0.80 -1.69
N ASP A 57 -12.05 0.24 -2.89
CA ASP A 57 -11.35 0.93 -3.98
C ASP A 57 -12.21 2.05 -4.57
N GLU A 58 -11.61 3.23 -4.72
CA GLU A 58 -12.26 4.43 -5.23
C GLU A 58 -12.75 4.33 -6.68
N ASN A 59 -12.15 3.48 -7.52
CA ASN A 59 -12.52 3.34 -8.94
C ASN A 59 -13.65 2.34 -9.15
N VAL A 60 -13.71 1.27 -8.35
CA VAL A 60 -14.75 0.23 -8.47
C VAL A 60 -15.84 0.32 -7.41
N GLY A 61 -15.66 1.14 -6.37
CA GLY A 61 -16.63 1.35 -5.29
C GLY A 61 -16.89 0.10 -4.42
N LYS A 62 -15.98 -0.88 -4.43
CA LYS A 62 -16.13 -2.16 -3.73
C LYS A 62 -14.86 -2.54 -2.95
N PRO A 63 -15.00 -3.32 -1.87
CA PRO A 63 -13.85 -3.85 -1.14
C PRO A 63 -12.93 -4.69 -2.04
N VAL A 64 -11.62 -4.47 -1.92
CA VAL A 64 -10.60 -5.25 -2.66
C VAL A 64 -10.18 -6.53 -1.95
N LEU A 65 -10.70 -6.76 -0.74
CA LEU A 65 -10.52 -7.97 0.06
C LEU A 65 -11.86 -8.40 0.66
N ALA A 66 -11.98 -9.69 0.98
CA ALA A 66 -13.05 -10.15 1.85
C ALA A 66 -12.79 -9.69 3.30
N GLN A 67 -13.87 -9.43 4.05
CA GLN A 67 -13.78 -8.96 5.44
C GLN A 67 -12.96 -9.89 6.34
N ALA A 68 -13.16 -11.21 6.25
CA ALA A 68 -12.38 -12.16 7.06
C ALA A 68 -10.87 -12.10 6.79
N ALA A 69 -10.45 -11.85 5.53
CA ALA A 69 -9.04 -11.69 5.19
C ALA A 69 -8.48 -10.36 5.71
N PHE A 70 -9.26 -9.28 5.60
CA PHE A 70 -8.93 -7.99 6.21
C PHE A 70 -8.70 -8.11 7.72
N GLU A 71 -9.65 -8.73 8.44
CA GLU A 71 -9.59 -8.86 9.91
C GLU A 71 -8.39 -9.71 10.33
N TYR A 72 -8.16 -10.84 9.65
CA TYR A 72 -7.06 -11.73 9.99
C TYR A 72 -5.68 -11.10 9.73
N LEU A 73 -5.51 -10.33 8.66
CA LEU A 73 -4.26 -9.60 8.41
C LEU A 73 -3.95 -8.59 9.53
N HIS A 74 -4.97 -7.84 9.99
CA HIS A 74 -4.79 -6.85 11.06
C HIS A 74 -4.53 -7.50 12.42
N GLU A 75 -5.17 -8.64 12.69
CA GLU A 75 -4.90 -9.45 13.89
C GLU A 75 -3.44 -9.92 13.93
N LEU A 76 -2.92 -10.45 12.82
CA LEU A 76 -1.51 -10.84 12.71
C LEU A 76 -0.58 -9.65 12.90
N ALA A 77 -0.90 -8.52 12.25
CA ALA A 77 -0.14 -7.28 12.39
C ALA A 77 -0.19 -6.70 13.81
N GLY A 78 -1.18 -7.09 14.63
CA GLY A 78 -1.38 -6.54 15.97
C GLY A 78 -1.77 -5.06 15.92
N VAL A 79 -2.49 -4.64 14.88
CA VAL A 79 -2.91 -3.26 14.68
C VAL A 79 -4.43 -3.20 14.74
N GLU A 80 -4.95 -2.22 15.48
CA GLU A 80 -6.39 -2.00 15.55
C GLU A 80 -6.96 -1.56 14.20
N ALA A 81 -8.10 -2.15 13.83
CA ALA A 81 -8.82 -1.84 12.62
C ALA A 81 -10.30 -2.17 12.79
N SER A 82 -11.15 -1.43 12.08
CA SER A 82 -12.60 -1.65 12.05
C SER A 82 -13.05 -1.62 10.61
N TRP A 83 -13.55 -2.74 10.10
CA TRP A 83 -14.01 -2.85 8.72
C TRP A 83 -14.94 -1.68 8.33
N PRO A 84 -14.74 -1.02 7.17
CA PRO A 84 -13.77 -1.31 6.09
C PRO A 84 -12.42 -0.57 6.22
N ILE A 85 -12.13 0.01 7.38
CA ILE A 85 -11.02 0.95 7.61
C ILE A 85 -9.91 0.29 8.43
N GLY A 86 -8.69 0.27 7.90
CA GLY A 86 -7.54 -0.33 8.55
C GLY A 86 -6.25 0.47 8.40
N ASN A 87 -5.13 -0.15 8.73
CA ASN A 87 -3.81 0.42 8.53
C ASN A 87 -3.42 0.35 7.05
N ALA A 88 -2.99 1.47 6.50
CA ALA A 88 -2.68 1.58 5.07
C ALA A 88 -1.53 0.64 4.66
N GLY A 89 -0.52 0.43 5.52
CA GLY A 89 0.58 -0.51 5.26
C GLY A 89 0.10 -1.95 5.18
N VAL A 90 -0.74 -2.38 6.14
CA VAL A 90 -1.37 -3.72 6.11
C VAL A 90 -2.17 -3.90 4.82
N LEU A 91 -3.03 -2.93 4.48
CA LEU A 91 -3.90 -3.03 3.30
C LEU A 91 -3.13 -3.00 1.99
N HIS A 92 -2.24 -2.02 1.81
CA HIS A 92 -1.62 -1.74 0.53
C HIS A 92 -0.44 -2.67 0.26
N CYS A 93 0.37 -3.02 1.27
CA CYS A 93 1.51 -3.91 1.07
C CYS A 93 1.09 -5.38 1.10
N TYR A 94 0.28 -5.79 2.07
CA TYR A 94 -0.06 -7.21 2.27
C TYR A 94 -1.43 -7.58 1.74
N GLY A 95 -2.42 -6.72 1.97
CA GLY A 95 -3.77 -6.93 1.47
C GLY A 95 -3.84 -7.01 -0.05
N TYR A 96 -3.19 -6.08 -0.76
CA TYR A 96 -3.24 -6.05 -2.23
C TYR A 96 -2.71 -7.33 -2.88
N LEU A 97 -1.75 -8.02 -2.27
CA LEU A 97 -1.20 -9.29 -2.75
C LEU A 97 -2.29 -10.38 -2.85
N LEU A 98 -3.26 -10.36 -1.94
CA LEU A 98 -4.38 -11.31 -1.89
C LEU A 98 -5.61 -10.82 -2.67
N SER A 99 -5.59 -9.59 -3.19
CA SER A 99 -6.71 -9.04 -3.94
C SER A 99 -6.81 -9.67 -5.33
N ARG A 100 -8.05 -10.02 -5.72
CA ARG A 100 -8.40 -10.48 -7.07
C ARG A 100 -9.28 -9.49 -7.84
N VAL A 101 -9.51 -8.31 -7.26
CA VAL A 101 -10.34 -7.28 -7.88
C VAL A 101 -9.54 -6.61 -8.99
N SER A 102 -10.07 -6.68 -10.21
CA SER A 102 -9.53 -5.94 -11.35
C SER A 102 -9.98 -4.48 -11.28
N THR A 103 -9.03 -3.59 -11.51
CA THR A 103 -9.25 -2.15 -11.63
C THR A 103 -8.94 -1.72 -13.07
N PRO A 104 -9.25 -0.47 -13.48
CA PRO A 104 -8.82 0.04 -14.79
C PRO A 104 -7.31 -0.06 -15.05
N TYR A 105 -6.50 -0.20 -13.99
CA TYR A 105 -5.04 -0.27 -14.03
C TYR A 105 -4.51 -1.69 -13.82
N GLY A 106 -5.35 -2.72 -13.92
CA GLY A 106 -4.97 -4.11 -13.66
C GLY A 106 -5.25 -4.56 -12.22
N LEU A 107 -4.53 -5.59 -11.76
CA LEU A 107 -4.67 -6.14 -10.41
C LEU A 107 -3.81 -5.34 -9.43
N LYS A 108 -4.36 -5.05 -8.24
CA LYS A 108 -3.63 -4.25 -7.24
C LYS A 108 -2.28 -4.83 -6.81
N ARG A 109 -2.13 -6.17 -6.82
CA ARG A 109 -0.86 -6.85 -6.52
C ARG A 109 0.25 -6.58 -7.53
N GLU A 110 -0.09 -6.25 -8.78
CA GLU A 110 0.90 -5.99 -9.84
C GLU A 110 1.82 -4.83 -9.50
N ARG A 111 1.34 -3.89 -8.66
CA ARG A 111 2.14 -2.82 -8.06
C ARG A 111 3.45 -3.31 -7.43
N TRP A 112 3.43 -4.50 -6.82
CA TRP A 112 4.58 -5.06 -6.10
C TRP A 112 5.31 -6.15 -6.89
N LEU A 113 4.61 -6.81 -7.81
CA LEU A 113 5.17 -7.92 -8.58
C LEU A 113 5.83 -7.47 -9.89
N GLY A 114 5.44 -6.31 -10.41
CA GLY A 114 6.05 -5.66 -11.57
C GLY A 114 7.26 -4.80 -11.20
N ALA A 115 7.98 -4.37 -12.23
CA ALA A 115 9.17 -3.52 -12.07
C ALA A 115 8.85 -2.02 -12.05
N ASP A 116 7.67 -1.62 -12.51
CA ASP A 116 7.33 -0.21 -12.80
C ASP A 116 7.53 0.71 -11.59
N LEU A 117 7.03 0.30 -10.41
CA LEU A 117 7.20 1.12 -9.20
C LEU A 117 8.68 1.22 -8.78
N ALA A 118 9.42 0.11 -8.86
CA ALA A 118 10.84 0.10 -8.51
C ALA A 118 11.64 1.00 -9.46
N GLN A 119 11.40 0.90 -10.76
CA GLN A 119 12.04 1.75 -11.77
C GLN A 119 11.66 3.23 -11.60
N ALA A 120 10.41 3.52 -11.25
CA ALA A 120 9.95 4.88 -10.99
C ALA A 120 10.61 5.52 -9.75
N TYR A 121 11.14 4.69 -8.83
CA TYR A 121 12.01 5.09 -7.72
C TYR A 121 13.51 5.05 -8.04
N ASP A 122 13.91 4.74 -9.28
CA ASP A 122 15.29 4.50 -9.70
C ASP A 122 15.97 3.34 -8.91
N LEU A 123 15.21 2.27 -8.66
CA LEU A 123 15.66 1.06 -7.99
C LEU A 123 15.70 -0.14 -8.95
N GLY A 124 16.40 -1.19 -8.54
CA GLY A 124 16.39 -2.48 -9.25
C GLY A 124 14.96 -3.02 -9.37
N GLY A 125 14.60 -3.59 -10.53
CA GLY A 125 13.23 -3.96 -10.86
C GLY A 125 12.56 -4.99 -9.94
N ASP A 126 13.32 -5.68 -9.08
CA ASP A 126 12.81 -6.61 -8.09
C ASP A 126 12.79 -6.05 -6.65
N ALA A 127 13.08 -4.75 -6.47
CA ALA A 127 13.23 -4.11 -5.16
C ALA A 127 11.98 -4.23 -4.27
N PHE A 128 10.78 -4.31 -4.86
CA PHE A 128 9.53 -4.47 -4.13
C PHE A 128 8.88 -5.84 -4.27
N ILE A 129 9.58 -6.83 -4.85
CA ILE A 129 9.06 -8.20 -4.84
C ILE A 129 9.06 -8.71 -3.37
N PRO A 130 7.92 -9.19 -2.83
CA PRO A 130 7.78 -9.41 -1.39
C PRO A 130 8.78 -10.42 -0.79
N TRP A 131 9.08 -11.47 -1.56
CA TRP A 131 9.98 -12.57 -1.16
C TRP A 131 11.41 -12.41 -1.69
N ARG A 132 11.80 -11.20 -2.11
CA ARG A 132 13.15 -10.87 -2.58
C ARG A 132 13.73 -9.73 -1.75
N GLY A 133 15.05 -9.55 -1.88
CA GLY A 133 15.79 -8.50 -1.18
C GLY A 133 15.96 -8.77 0.32
N GLN A 134 16.62 -7.82 1.00
CA GLN A 134 16.72 -7.80 2.46
C GLN A 134 15.53 -7.05 3.05
N GLY A 135 15.08 -7.45 4.23
CA GLY A 135 13.94 -6.85 4.93
C GLY A 135 12.58 -7.26 4.36
N THR A 136 11.53 -6.58 4.81
CA THR A 136 10.14 -6.83 4.37
C THR A 136 9.74 -5.91 3.21
N LEU A 137 8.67 -6.26 2.48
CA LEU A 137 8.06 -5.36 1.50
C LEU A 137 7.72 -4.00 2.13
N LEU A 138 7.05 -4.03 3.27
CA LEU A 138 6.58 -2.82 3.95
C LEU A 138 7.75 -1.92 4.34
N GLU A 139 8.83 -2.48 4.87
CA GLU A 139 10.05 -1.73 5.20
C GLU A 139 10.63 -1.02 3.98
N ARG A 140 10.83 -1.75 2.88
CA ARG A 140 11.43 -1.19 1.66
C ARG A 140 10.52 -0.11 1.04
N ALA A 141 9.22 -0.38 0.93
CA ALA A 141 8.27 0.57 0.38
C ALA A 141 8.15 1.83 1.25
N ALA A 142 8.06 1.69 2.58
CA ALA A 142 8.01 2.82 3.50
C ALA A 142 9.30 3.64 3.46
N GLY A 143 10.46 2.98 3.39
CA GLY A 143 11.76 3.64 3.27
C GLY A 143 11.85 4.54 2.04
N ALA A 144 11.54 3.99 0.86
CA ALA A 144 11.55 4.73 -0.41
C ALA A 144 10.55 5.89 -0.42
N ALA A 145 9.29 5.62 -0.03
CA ALA A 145 8.24 6.62 -0.03
C ALA A 145 8.49 7.74 1.00
N SER A 146 8.98 7.41 2.19
CA SER A 146 9.29 8.41 3.21
C SER A 146 10.52 9.25 2.86
N ALA A 147 11.52 8.66 2.17
CA ALA A 147 12.64 9.43 1.65
C ALA A 147 12.17 10.47 0.62
N LEU A 148 11.25 10.07 -0.28
CA LEU A 148 10.66 10.96 -1.27
C LEU A 148 9.83 12.08 -0.61
N LEU A 149 8.98 11.75 0.36
CA LEU A 149 8.13 12.73 1.08
C LEU A 149 8.93 13.76 1.89
N ARG A 150 10.18 13.46 2.27
CA ARG A 150 11.06 14.40 2.97
C ARG A 150 11.79 15.37 2.04
N SER A 151 11.71 15.18 0.72
CA SER A 151 12.36 16.07 -0.26
C SER A 151 11.45 17.26 -0.57
N PRO A 152 11.76 18.49 -0.10
CA PRO A 152 10.89 19.64 -0.29
C PRO A 152 10.68 20.00 -1.76
N ALA A 153 11.70 19.76 -2.60
CA ALA A 153 11.64 20.01 -4.03
C ALA A 153 10.65 19.08 -4.76
N ALA A 154 10.45 17.87 -4.23
CA ALA A 154 9.60 16.84 -4.81
C ALA A 154 8.18 16.84 -4.24
N SER A 155 7.93 17.52 -3.12
CA SER A 155 6.67 17.47 -2.39
C SER A 155 5.78 18.69 -2.58
N ARG A 156 4.46 18.48 -2.45
CA ARG A 156 3.43 19.50 -2.24
C ARG A 156 2.59 19.12 -1.03
N SER A 157 2.16 20.12 -0.27
CA SER A 157 1.28 19.93 0.88
C SER A 157 0.04 20.78 0.74
N LEU A 158 -1.08 20.25 1.21
CA LEU A 158 -2.33 20.99 1.40
C LEU A 158 -2.94 20.59 2.74
N THR A 159 -3.71 21.50 3.34
CA THR A 159 -4.39 21.27 4.61
C THR A 159 -5.89 21.10 4.38
N LEU A 160 -6.44 19.99 4.86
CA LEU A 160 -7.88 19.68 4.82
C LEU A 160 -8.37 19.46 6.23
N ASP A 161 -9.35 20.24 6.67
CA ASP A 161 -9.92 20.15 8.03
C ASP A 161 -8.84 20.18 9.14
N GLY A 162 -7.81 21.00 8.93
CA GLY A 162 -6.66 21.15 9.85
C GLY A 162 -5.61 20.04 9.76
N ARG A 163 -5.84 18.99 8.96
CA ARG A 163 -4.92 17.88 8.74
C ARG A 163 -4.07 18.15 7.51
N GLU A 164 -2.75 18.08 7.64
CA GLU A 164 -1.85 18.17 6.50
C GLU A 164 -1.94 16.88 5.67
N SER A 165 -2.02 17.02 4.36
CA SER A 165 -1.76 15.96 3.40
C SER A 165 -0.58 16.36 2.52
N ARG A 166 0.27 15.40 2.17
CA ARG A 166 1.50 15.61 1.41
C ARG A 166 1.59 14.60 0.28
N VAL A 167 1.75 15.08 -0.94
CA VAL A 167 2.10 14.28 -2.11
C VAL A 167 3.54 14.57 -2.49
N ALA A 168 4.29 13.56 -2.92
CA ALA A 168 5.61 13.74 -3.49
C ALA A 168 5.82 12.84 -4.70
N LEU A 169 6.56 13.33 -5.69
CA LEU A 169 6.80 12.66 -6.97
C LEU A 169 8.30 12.64 -7.31
N THR A 170 8.80 11.54 -7.86
CA THR A 170 10.23 11.44 -8.23
C THR A 170 10.62 12.33 -9.42
N ALA A 171 9.65 12.77 -10.22
CA ALA A 171 9.82 13.74 -11.29
C ALA A 171 8.66 14.74 -11.32
N ALA A 172 8.88 15.92 -11.88
CA ALA A 172 7.84 16.96 -12.00
C ALA A 172 6.91 16.75 -13.22
N THR A 173 7.31 15.94 -14.20
CA THR A 173 6.60 15.70 -15.46
C THR A 173 6.85 14.27 -15.93
N GLY A 174 5.91 13.67 -16.67
CA GLY A 174 6.08 12.32 -17.22
C GLY A 174 6.02 11.23 -16.14
N PRO A 175 6.51 10.01 -16.44
CA PRO A 175 6.42 8.89 -15.50
C PRO A 175 7.19 9.15 -14.20
N ALA A 176 6.56 8.85 -13.06
CA ALA A 176 7.15 9.06 -11.75
C ALA A 176 6.60 8.06 -10.72
N ALA A 177 7.32 7.89 -9.61
CA ALA A 177 6.76 7.26 -8.42
C ALA A 177 6.10 8.33 -7.57
N LEU A 178 4.89 8.05 -7.11
CA LEU A 178 4.14 8.88 -6.18
C LEU A 178 4.25 8.32 -4.77
N ALA A 179 4.41 9.19 -3.78
CA ALA A 179 4.17 8.89 -2.37
C ALA A 179 3.14 9.87 -1.81
N TYR A 180 2.20 9.37 -1.00
CA TYR A 180 1.16 10.19 -0.38
C TYR A 180 1.02 9.89 1.10
N ALA A 181 0.96 10.94 1.91
CA ALA A 181 0.82 10.87 3.35
C ALA A 181 -0.24 11.85 3.86
N VAL A 182 -0.88 11.51 4.98
CA VAL A 182 -1.92 12.32 5.62
C VAL A 182 -1.75 12.29 7.13
N ALA A 183 -1.86 13.46 7.77
CA ALA A 183 -1.89 13.57 9.23
C ALA A 183 -3.19 12.96 9.77
N SER A 184 -3.13 12.22 10.87
CA SER A 184 -4.35 11.62 11.43
C SER A 184 -5.21 12.68 12.11
N ASN A 185 -4.56 13.62 12.81
CA ASN A 185 -5.19 14.75 13.48
C ASN A 185 -4.49 16.06 13.13
N PRO A 186 -5.13 17.22 13.35
CA PRO A 186 -4.48 18.51 13.20
C PRO A 186 -3.21 18.63 14.04
N GLY A 187 -2.13 19.13 13.42
CA GLY A 187 -0.82 19.32 14.07
C GLY A 187 0.04 18.06 14.23
N GLU A 188 -0.41 16.90 13.75
CA GLU A 188 0.42 15.69 13.67
C GLU A 188 1.20 15.62 12.36
N GLU A 189 2.36 14.94 12.39
CA GLU A 189 3.10 14.65 11.16
C GLU A 189 2.30 13.70 10.24
N PRO A 190 2.24 13.97 8.93
CA PRO A 190 1.62 13.06 7.98
C PRO A 190 2.23 11.65 7.98
N ARG A 191 1.37 10.64 8.00
CA ARG A 191 1.77 9.22 7.91
C ARG A 191 1.48 8.69 6.51
N LEU A 192 2.33 7.76 6.05
CA LEU A 192 2.25 7.20 4.71
C LEU A 192 0.91 6.49 4.49
N VAL A 193 0.21 6.81 3.41
CA VAL A 193 -1.01 6.12 2.99
C VAL A 193 -0.69 5.19 1.82
N THR A 194 0.00 5.68 0.80
CA THR A 194 0.24 4.87 -0.40
C THR A 194 1.46 5.34 -1.19
N THR A 195 1.94 4.44 -2.03
CA THR A 195 2.87 4.71 -3.11
C THR A 195 2.52 3.87 -4.34
N PHE A 196 2.70 4.41 -5.54
CA PHE A 196 2.44 3.74 -6.82
C PHE A 196 3.05 4.52 -8.00
N PRO A 197 3.28 3.90 -9.16
CA PRO A 197 3.77 4.61 -10.34
C PRO A 197 2.64 5.39 -11.01
N VAL A 198 2.96 6.56 -11.54
CA VAL A 198 2.06 7.40 -12.35
C VAL A 198 2.68 7.62 -13.72
N ALA A 199 1.85 7.75 -14.75
CA ALA A 199 2.32 7.99 -16.12
C ALA A 199 2.65 9.47 -16.39
N ASP A 200 1.95 10.38 -15.70
CA ASP A 200 2.15 11.83 -15.84
C ASP A 200 2.09 12.53 -14.48
N ALA A 201 3.27 12.87 -13.96
CA ALA A 201 3.42 13.59 -12.70
C ALA A 201 2.82 15.01 -12.74
N ALA A 202 2.83 15.68 -13.90
CA ALA A 202 2.32 17.05 -14.01
C ALA A 202 0.80 17.08 -13.81
N ALA A 203 0.09 16.15 -14.44
CA ALA A 203 -1.35 15.99 -14.29
C ALA A 203 -1.74 15.70 -12.83
N ILE A 204 -0.94 14.90 -12.10
CA ILE A 204 -1.19 14.62 -10.68
C ILE A 204 -1.02 15.88 -9.83
N LEU A 205 0.04 16.66 -10.06
CA LEU A 205 0.27 17.91 -9.32
C LEU A 205 -0.82 18.94 -9.60
N GLU A 206 -1.23 19.09 -10.87
CA GLU A 206 -2.32 19.98 -11.26
C GLU A 206 -3.64 19.57 -10.59
N GLU A 207 -3.99 18.28 -10.62
CA GLU A 207 -5.17 17.77 -9.92
C GLU A 207 -5.08 18.02 -8.41
N PHE A 208 -3.93 17.77 -7.80
CA PHE A 208 -3.70 17.95 -6.36
C PHE A 208 -3.93 19.38 -5.91
N ASP A 209 -3.44 20.35 -6.69
CA ASP A 209 -3.58 21.78 -6.41
C ASP A 209 -4.99 22.30 -6.71
N ALA A 210 -5.65 21.78 -7.74
CA ALA A 210 -6.98 22.23 -8.17
C ALA A 210 -8.13 21.72 -7.28
N GLU A 211 -8.01 20.50 -6.75
CA GLU A 211 -9.07 19.85 -5.97
C GLU A 211 -8.61 19.49 -4.54
N PRO A 212 -8.90 20.32 -3.53
CA PRO A 212 -8.54 19.99 -2.15
C PRO A 212 -9.44 18.86 -1.62
N ARG A 213 -8.97 17.61 -1.71
CA ARG A 213 -9.63 16.43 -1.14
C ARG A 213 -8.64 15.33 -0.76
N LEU A 214 -9.05 14.44 0.14
CA LEU A 214 -8.31 13.21 0.40
C LEU A 214 -8.42 12.27 -0.82
N ARG A 215 -7.33 11.55 -1.10
CA ARG A 215 -7.17 10.71 -2.30
C ARG A 215 -6.64 9.34 -1.96
N TRP A 216 -6.75 8.43 -2.94
CA TRP A 216 -6.05 7.16 -2.97
C TRP A 216 -6.33 6.31 -1.72
N ASN A 217 -7.62 6.26 -1.37
CA ASN A 217 -8.19 5.56 -0.23
C ASN A 217 -7.79 6.11 1.16
N ALA A 218 -7.29 7.34 1.26
CA ALA A 218 -7.09 8.01 2.56
C ALA A 218 -8.42 8.42 3.23
N LEU A 219 -8.39 8.58 4.55
CA LEU A 219 -9.51 8.94 5.41
C LEU A 219 -9.12 10.03 6.39
#